data_AF-A0A2V7TNX0-F1
#
_entry.id   AF-A0A2V7TNX0-F1
#
_cell.length_a   1.000
_cell.length_b   1.000
_cell.length_c   1.000
_cell.angle_alpha   90.00
_cell.angle_beta   90.00
_cell.angle_gamma   90.00
#
_symmetry.space_group_name_H-M   'P 1'
#
loop_
_entity.id
_entity.type
_entity.pdbx_description
1 polymer ?
#
loop_
_entity_poly.entity_id
_entity_poly.type
_entity_poly.pdbx_seq_one_letter_code
_entity_poly.pdbx_strand_id
1 'polypeptide(L)'
;MAPGPVTAAKAPARRVTAESLAKGQREISVSEFFVKNRHLLGFDNPSKALLTTIKEAVDNSLDACEEAGILPELHIEVHDLALEAMARDAELTKGEGRFLVVVQDNGPGIVKAQVPKIFGKLLYGSKFHR
;
A
#
# COMPACT_ATOMS: atom_id res chain seq x y z
N MET A 1 55.56 47.17 25.20
CA MET A 1 55.03 45.99 24.49
C MET A 1 54.25 45.15 25.49
N ALA A 2 52.92 45.22 25.47
CA ALA A 2 52.07 44.30 26.22
C ALA A 2 51.69 43.12 25.29
N PRO A 3 51.68 41.87 25.76
CA PRO A 3 51.26 40.75 24.94
C PRO A 3 49.77 40.85 24.64
N GLY A 4 49.39 40.72 23.36
CA GLY A 4 48.01 40.71 22.91
C GLY A 4 47.24 39.50 23.45
N PRO A 5 45.89 39.56 23.49
CA PRO A 5 45.08 38.52 24.12
C PRO A 5 45.18 37.22 23.33
N VAL A 6 45.50 36.13 24.03
CA VAL A 6 45.54 34.78 23.46
C VAL A 6 44.10 34.34 23.19
N THR A 7 43.76 34.14 21.92
CA THR A 7 42.43 33.65 21.52
C THR A 7 42.26 32.20 21.97
N ALA A 8 41.30 31.95 22.86
CA ALA A 8 40.97 30.61 23.32
C ALA A 8 40.46 29.76 22.13
N ALA A 9 41.11 28.63 21.87
CA ALA A 9 40.69 27.69 20.84
C ALA A 9 39.28 27.14 21.17
N LYS A 10 38.34 27.22 20.22
CA LYS A 10 37.01 26.61 20.36
C LYS A 10 37.16 25.10 20.59
N ALA A 11 36.51 24.60 21.64
CA ALA A 11 36.47 23.17 21.95
C ALA A 11 35.97 22.37 20.72
N PRO A 12 36.54 21.18 20.45
CA PRO A 12 36.16 20.41 19.28
C PRO A 12 34.68 20.02 19.36
N ALA A 13 33.95 20.18 18.26
CA ALA A 13 32.55 19.76 18.14
C ALA A 13 32.46 18.28 18.56
N ARG A 14 31.56 17.99 19.50
CA ARG A 14 31.38 16.67 20.12
C ARG A 14 31.20 15.63 19.00
N ARG A 15 32.20 14.77 18.81
CA ARG A 15 32.16 13.72 17.79
C ARG A 15 31.01 12.76 18.13
N VAL A 16 30.10 12.58 17.18
CA VAL A 16 28.98 11.64 17.30
C VAL A 16 29.56 10.22 17.28
N THR A 17 29.26 9.41 18.29
CA THR A 17 29.74 8.02 18.41
C THR A 17 28.76 7.05 17.76
N ALA A 18 29.21 5.85 17.39
CA ALA A 18 28.35 4.81 16.84
C ALA A 18 27.18 4.46 17.78
N GLU A 19 27.43 4.43 19.09
CA GLU A 19 26.43 4.19 20.13
C GLU A 19 25.41 5.34 20.20
N SER A 20 25.83 6.58 19.95
CA SER A 20 24.91 7.73 19.91
C SER A 20 24.05 7.75 18.64
N LEU A 21 24.58 7.26 17.50
CA LEU A 21 23.81 7.07 16.27
C LEU A 21 22.82 5.89 16.39
N ALA A 22 23.25 4.80 17.03
CA ALA A 22 22.42 3.61 17.24
C ALA A 22 21.14 3.90 18.03
N LYS A 23 21.20 4.84 19.00
CA LYS A 23 20.01 5.28 19.77
C LYS A 23 18.92 5.93 18.90
N GLY A 24 19.26 6.40 17.70
CA GLY A 24 18.31 6.97 16.75
C GLY A 24 17.69 5.93 15.79
N GLN A 25 18.18 4.69 15.80
CA GLN A 25 17.65 3.63 14.95
C GLN A 25 16.22 3.29 15.39
N ARG A 26 15.31 3.24 14.42
CA ARG A 26 13.93 2.83 14.61
C ARG A 26 13.57 1.82 13.55
N GLU A 27 12.93 0.74 13.97
CA GLU A 27 12.30 -0.20 13.06
C GLU A 27 10.91 0.31 12.69
N ILE A 28 10.49 0.08 11.46
CA ILE A 28 9.13 0.37 10.98
C ILE A 28 8.52 -0.93 10.48
N SER A 29 7.24 -1.12 10.75
CA SER A 29 6.51 -2.23 10.16
C SER A 29 6.37 -2.05 8.65
N VAL A 30 6.23 -3.15 7.90
CA VAL A 30 5.97 -3.10 6.46
C VAL A 30 4.72 -2.29 6.14
N SER A 31 3.66 -2.43 6.94
CA SER A 31 2.44 -1.62 6.81
C SER A 31 2.72 -0.13 6.96
N GLU A 32 3.49 0.26 7.98
CA GLU A 32 3.86 1.66 8.20
C GLU A 32 4.72 2.22 7.07
N PHE A 33 5.64 1.41 6.52
CA PHE A 33 6.44 1.78 5.35
C PHE A 33 5.54 2.15 4.16
N PHE A 34 4.55 1.32 3.83
CA PHE A 34 3.66 1.58 2.70
C PHE A 34 2.65 2.70 2.95
N VAL A 35 2.17 2.88 4.18
CA VAL A 35 1.32 4.04 4.54
C VAL A 35 2.07 5.36 4.31
N LYS A 36 3.37 5.40 4.66
CA LYS A 36 4.22 6.58 4.39
C LYS A 36 4.58 6.72 2.91
N ASN A 37 4.61 5.62 2.15
CA ASN A 37 5.07 5.58 0.77
C ASN A 37 4.01 5.00 -0.19
N ARG A 38 2.76 5.46 -0.10
CA ARG A 38 1.62 4.94 -0.91
C ARG A 38 1.86 4.94 -2.41
N HIS A 39 2.67 5.89 -2.90
CA HIS A 39 3.03 5.99 -4.31
C HIS A 39 3.79 4.76 -4.84
N LEU A 40 4.55 4.05 -3.98
CA LEU A 40 5.25 2.82 -4.37
C LEU A 40 4.30 1.68 -4.74
N LEU A 41 3.07 1.73 -4.25
CA LEU A 41 2.01 0.78 -4.57
C LEU A 41 1.06 1.27 -5.67
N GLY A 42 1.34 2.45 -6.26
CA GLY A 42 0.47 3.05 -7.27
C GLY A 42 -0.73 3.82 -6.71
N PHE A 43 -0.80 4.08 -5.39
CA PHE A 43 -1.89 4.83 -4.74
C PHE A 43 -1.54 6.32 -4.54
N ASP A 44 -0.96 6.95 -5.57
CA ASP A 44 -0.52 8.34 -5.56
C ASP A 44 -1.67 9.34 -5.86
N ASN A 45 -2.60 8.99 -6.75
CA ASN A 45 -3.79 9.77 -7.07
C ASN A 45 -5.05 8.88 -7.17
N PRO A 46 -6.26 9.44 -6.99
CA PRO A 46 -7.51 8.66 -6.94
C PRO A 46 -7.78 7.82 -8.20
N SER A 47 -7.56 8.37 -9.39
CA SER A 47 -7.81 7.66 -10.65
C SER A 47 -6.88 6.45 -10.82
N LYS A 48 -5.59 6.64 -10.52
CA LYS A 48 -4.60 5.56 -10.57
C LYS A 48 -4.83 4.54 -9.46
N ALA A 49 -5.20 4.98 -8.25
CA ALA A 49 -5.55 4.10 -7.15
C ALA A 49 -6.75 3.18 -7.50
N LEU A 50 -7.79 3.72 -8.14
CA LEU A 50 -8.94 2.93 -8.58
C LEU A 50 -8.52 1.90 -9.64
N LEU A 51 -7.78 2.34 -10.66
CA LEU A 51 -7.28 1.45 -11.72
C LEU A 51 -6.38 0.34 -11.15
N THR A 52 -5.44 0.69 -10.26
CA THR A 52 -4.57 -0.27 -9.59
C THR A 52 -5.38 -1.26 -8.77
N THR A 53 -6.40 -0.81 -8.02
CA THR A 53 -7.25 -1.70 -7.23
C THR A 53 -7.95 -2.73 -8.11
N ILE A 54 -8.55 -2.29 -9.22
CA ILE A 54 -9.23 -3.18 -10.17
C ILE A 54 -8.24 -4.15 -10.80
N LYS A 55 -7.09 -3.65 -11.29
CA LYS A 55 -6.04 -4.47 -11.90
C LYS A 55 -5.60 -5.60 -10.95
N GLU A 56 -5.20 -5.26 -9.73
CA GLU A 56 -4.69 -6.25 -8.78
C GLU A 56 -5.76 -7.27 -8.36
N ALA A 57 -7.03 -6.85 -8.24
CA ALA A 57 -8.13 -7.78 -7.96
C ALA A 57 -8.37 -8.74 -9.12
N VAL A 58 -8.41 -8.24 -10.36
CA VAL A 58 -8.61 -9.05 -11.57
C VAL A 58 -7.43 -10.01 -11.79
N ASP A 59 -6.18 -9.55 -11.64
CA ASP A 59 -4.99 -10.38 -11.79
C ASP A 59 -5.02 -11.55 -10.78
N ASN A 60 -5.36 -11.27 -9.52
CA ASN A 60 -5.51 -12.32 -8.50
C ASN A 60 -6.61 -13.33 -8.84
N SER A 61 -7.73 -12.90 -9.40
CA SER A 61 -8.82 -13.79 -9.83
C SER A 61 -8.41 -14.66 -11.02
N LEU A 62 -7.73 -14.09 -12.02
CA LEU A 62 -7.22 -14.83 -13.18
C LEU A 62 -6.17 -15.86 -12.77
N ASP A 63 -5.23 -15.46 -11.91
CA ASP A 63 -4.22 -16.33 -11.34
C ASP A 63 -4.84 -17.53 -10.60
N ALA A 64 -5.89 -17.28 -9.80
CA ALA A 64 -6.57 -18.33 -9.06
C ALA A 64 -7.27 -19.34 -9.99
N CYS A 65 -7.86 -18.86 -11.09
CA CYS A 65 -8.48 -19.72 -12.11
C CYS A 65 -7.42 -20.54 -12.87
N GLU A 66 -6.32 -19.90 -13.29
CA GLU A 66 -5.23 -20.55 -14.01
C GLU A 66 -4.59 -21.67 -13.17
N GLU A 67 -4.27 -21.40 -11.90
CA GLU A 67 -3.69 -22.39 -11.00
C GLU A 67 -4.62 -23.58 -10.74
N ALA A 68 -5.93 -23.37 -10.82
CA ALA A 68 -6.94 -24.42 -10.67
C ALA A 68 -7.31 -25.11 -12.00
N GLY A 69 -6.80 -24.65 -13.14
CA GLY A 69 -7.20 -25.15 -14.46
C GLY A 69 -8.66 -24.88 -14.81
N ILE A 70 -9.24 -23.82 -14.25
CA ILE A 70 -10.63 -23.40 -14.47
C ILE A 70 -10.65 -22.31 -15.55
N LEU A 71 -11.57 -22.41 -16.53
CA LEU A 71 -11.80 -21.34 -17.48
C LEU A 71 -12.40 -20.12 -16.74
N PRO A 72 -11.72 -18.96 -16.72
CA PRO A 72 -12.14 -17.84 -15.90
C PRO A 72 -13.44 -17.20 -16.39
N GLU A 73 -14.40 -17.04 -15.48
CA GLU A 73 -15.59 -16.21 -15.62
C GLU A 73 -15.56 -15.15 -14.51
N LEU A 74 -15.41 -13.88 -14.89
CA LEU A 74 -15.27 -12.77 -13.95
C LEU A 74 -16.41 -11.78 -14.12
N HIS A 75 -16.97 -11.33 -13.00
CA HIS A 75 -17.90 -10.20 -12.93
C HIS A 75 -17.23 -9.04 -12.20
N ILE A 76 -17.20 -7.86 -12.83
CA ILE A 76 -16.56 -6.66 -12.29
C ILE A 76 -17.59 -5.55 -12.22
N GLU A 77 -17.79 -5.00 -11.02
CA GLU A 77 -18.65 -3.84 -10.79
C GLU A 77 -17.85 -2.72 -10.11
N VAL A 78 -18.13 -1.49 -10.52
CA VAL A 78 -17.58 -0.29 -9.89
C VAL A 78 -18.73 0.66 -9.62
N HIS A 79 -18.98 0.90 -8.34
CA HIS A 79 -20.04 1.79 -7.88
C HIS A 79 -19.43 3.03 -7.24
N ASP A 80 -19.91 4.21 -7.62
CA ASP A 80 -19.58 5.44 -6.89
C ASP A 80 -20.58 5.61 -5.75
N LEU A 81 -20.11 5.42 -4.52
CA LEU A 81 -20.94 5.44 -3.31
C LEU A 81 -21.54 6.83 -3.03
N ALA A 82 -20.97 7.90 -3.58
CA ALA A 82 -21.56 9.24 -3.47
C ALA A 82 -22.74 9.41 -4.43
N LEU A 83 -22.77 8.63 -5.51
CA LEU A 83 -23.76 8.74 -6.58
C LEU A 83 -24.84 7.64 -6.51
N GLU A 84 -24.58 6.50 -5.87
CA GLU A 84 -25.61 5.49 -5.59
C GLU A 84 -26.77 6.04 -4.74
N ALA A 85 -26.52 7.10 -3.96
CA ALA A 85 -27.56 7.83 -3.23
C ALA A 85 -28.44 8.73 -4.13
N MET A 86 -28.05 8.99 -5.39
CA MET A 86 -28.64 9.96 -6.30
C MET A 86 -28.64 9.47 -7.77
N ALA A 87 -29.65 8.69 -8.15
CA ALA A 87 -30.05 8.31 -9.52
C ALA A 87 -28.99 7.63 -10.44
N ARG A 88 -29.47 6.67 -11.25
CA ARG A 88 -28.68 5.70 -12.04
C ARG A 88 -27.78 6.24 -13.18
N ASP A 89 -27.77 7.55 -13.43
CA ASP A 89 -27.09 8.17 -14.60
C ASP A 89 -25.96 9.12 -14.23
N ALA A 90 -25.41 8.99 -13.02
CA ALA A 90 -24.40 9.92 -12.53
C ALA A 90 -22.98 9.55 -13.00
N GLU A 91 -22.26 10.57 -13.48
CA GLU A 91 -20.91 10.45 -14.02
C GLU A 91 -19.89 10.18 -12.89
N LEU A 92 -19.17 9.05 -12.94
CA LEU A 92 -18.18 8.61 -11.92
C LEU A 92 -17.08 9.63 -11.59
N THR A 93 -16.97 10.72 -12.36
CA THR A 93 -15.99 11.79 -12.18
C THR A 93 -16.49 12.95 -11.29
N LYS A 94 -17.76 12.93 -10.86
CA LYS A 94 -18.39 14.04 -10.09
C LYS A 94 -18.71 13.72 -8.63
N GLY A 95 -18.46 12.50 -8.16
CA GLY A 95 -18.69 12.11 -6.76
C GLY A 95 -17.62 12.62 -5.77
N GLU A 96 -17.78 12.27 -4.49
CA GLU A 96 -16.81 12.55 -3.41
C GLU A 96 -15.52 11.69 -3.52
N GLY A 97 -15.41 10.84 -4.55
CA GLY A 97 -14.26 9.97 -4.77
C GLY A 97 -14.24 8.70 -3.91
N ARG A 98 -15.42 8.19 -3.52
CA ARG A 98 -15.56 6.93 -2.77
C ARG A 98 -16.19 5.87 -3.65
N PHE A 99 -15.44 4.82 -3.95
CA PHE A 99 -15.89 3.76 -4.84
C PHE A 99 -15.96 2.42 -4.10
N LEU A 100 -16.99 1.64 -4.41
CA LEU A 100 -17.05 0.22 -4.11
C LEU A 100 -16.66 -0.54 -5.38
N VAL A 101 -15.59 -1.33 -5.28
CA VAL A 101 -15.15 -2.21 -6.36
C VAL A 101 -15.50 -3.64 -5.96
N VAL A 102 -16.24 -4.34 -6.83
CA VAL A 102 -16.57 -5.75 -6.65
C VAL A 102 -15.93 -6.52 -7.80
N VAL A 103 -15.15 -7.54 -7.45
CA VAL A 103 -14.63 -8.52 -8.41
C VAL A 103 -15.05 -9.89 -7.90
N GLN A 104 -15.79 -10.61 -8.73
CA GLN A 104 -16.23 -11.97 -8.47
C GLN A 104 -15.66 -12.88 -9.56
N ASP A 105 -15.16 -14.03 -9.15
CA ASP A 105 -14.65 -15.07 -10.05
C ASP A 105 -15.25 -16.45 -9.72
N ASN A 106 -15.07 -17.38 -10.66
CA ASN A 106 -15.43 -18.78 -10.52
C ASN A 106 -14.22 -19.67 -10.12
N GLY A 107 -13.18 -19.08 -9.54
CA GLY A 107 -11.97 -19.78 -9.12
C GLY A 107 -12.18 -20.70 -7.90
N PRO A 108 -11.11 -21.29 -7.37
CA PRO A 108 -11.18 -22.25 -6.26
C PRO A 108 -11.64 -21.62 -4.92
N GLY A 109 -11.71 -20.29 -4.85
CA GLY A 109 -12.01 -19.54 -3.65
C GLY A 109 -10.90 -19.60 -2.59
N ILE A 110 -11.19 -19.05 -1.41
CA ILE A 110 -10.26 -18.96 -0.29
C ILE A 110 -10.81 -19.75 0.90
N VAL A 111 -9.97 -20.57 1.52
CA VAL A 111 -10.32 -21.25 2.78
C VAL A 111 -10.68 -20.20 3.85
N LYS A 112 -11.88 -20.27 4.40
CA LYS A 112 -12.43 -19.26 5.32
C LYS A 112 -11.50 -18.86 6.47
N ALA A 113 -10.76 -19.82 7.03
CA ALA A 113 -9.80 -19.57 8.13
C ALA A 113 -8.57 -18.74 7.69
N GLN A 114 -8.26 -18.72 6.40
CA GLN A 114 -7.11 -17.99 5.83
C GLN A 114 -7.47 -16.57 5.39
N VAL A 115 -8.75 -16.27 5.16
CA VAL A 115 -9.24 -14.94 4.72
C VAL A 115 -8.65 -13.78 5.54
N PRO A 116 -8.66 -13.80 6.89
CA PRO A 116 -8.12 -12.68 7.67
C PRO A 116 -6.61 -12.47 7.45
N LYS A 117 -5.86 -13.53 7.18
CA LYS A 117 -4.40 -13.43 6.96
C LYS A 117 -4.08 -12.90 5.57
N ILE A 118 -4.79 -13.38 4.55
CA ILE A 118 -4.60 -12.96 3.16
C ILE A 118 -4.86 -11.47 2.98
N PHE A 119 -5.94 -10.96 3.57
CA PHE A 119 -6.27 -9.53 3.44
C PHE A 119 -5.67 -8.65 4.55
N GLY A 120 -5.35 -9.21 5.71
CA GLY A 120 -4.88 -8.44 6.88
C GLY A 120 -3.37 -8.41 7.09
N LYS A 121 -2.59 -9.24 6.39
CA LYS A 121 -1.13 -9.30 6.52
C LYS A 121 -0.46 -8.97 5.19
N LEU A 122 0.37 -7.93 5.18
CA LEU A 122 1.22 -7.62 4.03
C LEU A 122 2.27 -8.71 3.78
N LEU A 123 2.57 -8.95 2.50
CA LEU A 123 3.52 -9.96 2.04
C LEU A 123 3.16 -11.38 2.52
N TYR A 124 1.87 -11.73 2.46
CA TYR A 124 1.34 -13.05 2.79
C TYR A 124 0.61 -13.62 1.57
N GLY A 125 1.02 -14.78 1.08
CA GLY A 125 0.46 -15.37 -0.12
C GLY A 125 1.10 -16.73 -0.46
N SER A 126 0.45 -17.48 -1.35
CA SER A 126 0.93 -18.79 -1.82
C SER A 126 2.11 -18.66 -2.81
N LYS A 127 2.29 -17.50 -3.43
CA LYS A 127 3.25 -17.27 -4.53
C LYS A 127 4.69 -16.90 -4.09
N PHE A 128 4.99 -16.82 -2.79
CA PHE A 128 6.31 -16.37 -2.32
C PHE A 128 7.45 -17.41 -2.42
N HIS A 129 7.14 -18.67 -2.73
CA HIS A 129 8.12 -19.77 -2.69
C HIS A 129 8.08 -20.69 -3.91
N ARG A 130 7.58 -20.20 -5.06
CA ARG A 130 7.59 -20.96 -6.31
C ARG A 130 8.95 -20.87 -7.00
#